data_AF-C7DDN4-F1
#
_entry.id   AF-C7DDN4-F1
#
_cell.length_a   1.000
_cell.length_b   1.000
_cell.length_c   1.000
_cell.angle_alpha   90.00
_cell.angle_beta   90.00
_cell.angle_gamma   90.00
#
_symmetry.space_group_name_H-M   'P 1'
#
loop_
_entity.id
_entity.type
_entity.pdbx_description
1 polymer ?
#
loop_
_entity_poly.entity_id
_entity_poly.type
_entity_poly.pdbx_seq_one_letter_code
_entity_poly.pdbx_strand_id
1 'polypeptide(L)'
;MSLCNVEDLLHERGIEISHGTVRFWWDRFGPFFASEICKNIVSRMRPSSNCPCHFDEVVVKISGETHYLWRAVDHEGEVLESYVTNCRDRKAALKSL
;
A
#
# COMPACT_ATOMS: atom_id res chain seq x y z
N MET A 1 4.05 -10.79 0.36
CA MET A 1 3.17 -11.87 -0.14
C MET A 1 3.17 -11.78 -1.65
N SER A 2 3.64 -12.81 -2.36
CA SER A 2 3.60 -12.86 -3.82
C SER A 2 2.24 -13.39 -4.30
N LEU A 3 1.94 -13.23 -5.59
CA LEU A 3 0.76 -13.83 -6.20
C LEU A 3 0.81 -15.37 -6.11
N CYS A 4 1.99 -15.98 -6.14
CA CYS A 4 2.17 -17.42 -5.87
C CYS A 4 1.79 -17.79 -4.44
N ASN A 5 2.12 -16.95 -3.44
CA ASN A 5 1.68 -17.24 -2.07
C ASN A 5 0.15 -17.26 -1.93
N VAL A 6 -0.57 -16.45 -2.71
CA VAL A 6 -2.04 -16.47 -2.71
C VAL A 6 -2.58 -17.74 -3.36
N GLU A 7 -1.95 -18.19 -4.44
CA GLU A 7 -2.24 -19.47 -5.09
C GLU A 7 -2.02 -20.64 -4.11
N ASP A 8 -0.88 -20.68 -3.43
CA ASP A 8 -0.55 -21.70 -2.42
C ASP A 8 -1.59 -21.74 -1.29
N LEU A 9 -1.95 -20.58 -0.73
CA LEU A 9 -2.93 -20.46 0.36
C LEU A 9 -4.33 -20.97 -0.04
N LEU A 10 -4.69 -20.82 -1.32
CA LEU A 10 -5.98 -21.30 -1.83
C LEU A 10 -5.91 -22.78 -2.18
N HIS A 11 -4.76 -23.26 -2.66
CA HIS A 11 -4.50 -24.67 -2.89
C HIS A 11 -4.59 -25.48 -1.59
N GLU A 12 -4.04 -24.97 -0.48
CA GLU A 12 -4.18 -25.56 0.86
C GLU A 12 -5.64 -25.73 1.31
N ARG A 13 -6.57 -24.96 0.71
CA ARG A 13 -8.01 -25.03 0.97
C ARG A 13 -8.78 -25.84 -0.08
N GLY A 14 -8.06 -26.54 -0.98
CA GLY A 14 -8.64 -27.34 -2.06
C GLY A 14 -9.17 -26.51 -3.24
N ILE A 15 -8.77 -25.24 -3.35
CA ILE A 15 -9.19 -24.35 -4.43
C ILE A 15 -8.03 -24.17 -5.40
N GLU A 16 -8.15 -24.78 -6.58
CA GLU A 16 -7.15 -24.66 -7.65
C GLU A 16 -7.43 -23.42 -8.50
N ILE A 17 -6.47 -22.50 -8.54
CA ILE A 17 -6.51 -21.30 -9.38
C ILE A 17 -5.13 -21.05 -9.97
N SER A 18 -5.08 -20.27 -11.06
CA SER A 18 -3.82 -19.83 -11.63
C SER A 18 -3.38 -18.48 -11.06
N HIS A 19 -2.08 -18.21 -11.08
CA HIS A 19 -1.52 -16.86 -10.90
C HIS A 19 -2.23 -15.76 -11.73
N GLY A 20 -2.66 -16.09 -12.96
CA GLY A 20 -3.42 -15.16 -13.82
C GLY A 20 -4.79 -14.80 -13.24
N THR A 21 -5.42 -15.73 -12.54
CA THR A 21 -6.69 -15.51 -11.83
C THR A 21 -6.49 -14.54 -10.66
N VAL A 22 -5.44 -14.73 -9.86
CA VAL A 22 -5.09 -13.81 -8.77
C VAL A 22 -4.81 -12.40 -9.32
N ARG A 23 -4.07 -12.32 -10.43
CA ARG A 23 -3.78 -11.03 -11.08
C ARG A 23 -5.04 -10.33 -11.57
N PHE A 24 -5.94 -11.06 -12.22
CA PHE A 24 -7.23 -10.52 -12.67
C PHE A 24 -8.07 -9.99 -11.49
N TRP A 25 -8.11 -10.71 -10.37
CA TRP A 25 -8.79 -10.23 -9.17
C TRP A 25 -8.15 -8.99 -8.57
N TRP A 26 -6.82 -8.91 -8.57
CA TRP A 26 -6.11 -7.70 -8.14
C TRP A 26 -6.51 -6.50 -8.98
N ASP A 27 -6.49 -6.63 -10.31
CA ASP A 27 -6.84 -5.53 -11.21
C ASP A 27 -8.34 -5.17 -11.13
N ARG A 28 -9.21 -6.15 -10.87
CA ARG A 28 -10.66 -5.95 -10.77
C ARG A 28 -11.12 -5.36 -9.44
N PHE A 29 -10.60 -5.88 -8.32
CA PHE A 29 -11.09 -5.56 -6.97
C PHE A 29 -10.12 -4.68 -6.17
N GLY A 30 -8.85 -4.60 -6.57
CA GLY A 30 -7.84 -3.77 -5.93
C GLY A 30 -8.30 -2.33 -5.71
N PRO A 31 -8.86 -1.63 -6.71
CA PRO A 31 -9.36 -0.26 -6.53
C PRO A 31 -10.48 -0.15 -5.49
N PHE A 32 -11.38 -1.14 -5.42
CA PHE A 32 -12.46 -1.18 -4.43
C PHE A 32 -11.90 -1.34 -3.01
N PHE A 33 -11.01 -2.33 -2.81
CA PHE A 33 -10.37 -2.54 -1.51
C PHE A 33 -9.52 -1.33 -1.09
N ALA A 34 -8.76 -0.75 -2.01
CA ALA A 34 -7.96 0.45 -1.75
C ALA A 34 -8.86 1.60 -1.28
N SER A 35 -9.98 1.85 -1.96
CA SER A 35 -10.93 2.89 -1.55
C SER A 35 -11.50 2.62 -0.16
N GLU A 36 -11.88 1.39 0.15
CA GLU A 36 -12.48 1.05 1.43
C GLU A 36 -11.47 1.11 2.59
N ILE A 37 -10.22 0.70 2.33
CA ILE A 37 -9.11 0.87 3.28
C ILE A 37 -8.87 2.36 3.55
N CYS A 38 -8.79 3.19 2.50
CA CYS A 38 -8.62 4.63 2.67
C CYS A 38 -9.76 5.27 3.46
N LYS A 39 -11.02 4.92 3.19
CA LYS A 39 -12.17 5.42 3.96
C LYS A 39 -12.07 5.03 5.44
N ASN A 40 -11.70 3.79 5.73
CA ASN A 40 -11.53 3.32 7.10
C ASN A 40 -10.43 4.11 7.82
N ILE A 41 -9.27 4.31 7.18
CA ILE A 41 -8.18 5.13 7.73
C ILE A 41 -8.67 6.55 8.03
N VAL A 42 -9.33 7.21 7.07
CA VAL A 42 -9.87 8.58 7.24
C VAL A 42 -10.92 8.63 8.36
N SER A 43 -11.78 7.62 8.49
CA SER A 43 -12.80 7.60 9.56
C SER A 43 -12.18 7.41 10.96
N ARG A 44 -11.04 6.71 11.05
CA ARG A 44 -10.31 6.44 12.30
C ARG A 44 -9.42 7.59 12.69
N MET A 45 -8.96 8.39 11.71
CA MET A 45 -8.34 9.68 11.97
C MET A 45 -9.32 10.59 12.70
N ARG A 46 -9.25 10.58 14.04
CA ARG A 46 -9.88 11.62 14.84
C ARG A 46 -9.28 12.96 14.41
N PRO A 47 -10.04 14.07 14.45
CA PRO A 47 -9.46 15.42 14.50
C PRO A 47 -8.76 15.65 15.87
N SER A 48 -7.92 14.70 16.26
CA SER A 48 -7.11 14.70 17.46
C SER A 48 -5.86 15.49 17.14
N SER A 49 -5.85 16.71 17.66
CA SER A 49 -4.92 17.79 17.39
C SER A 49 -3.45 17.54 17.79
N ASN A 50 -3.01 16.32 18.10
CA ASN A 50 -1.67 16.11 18.70
C ASN A 50 -0.97 14.78 18.41
N CYS A 51 -1.39 13.97 17.44
CA CYS A 51 -0.62 12.78 17.08
C CYS A 51 0.37 13.13 15.96
N PRO A 52 1.68 13.24 16.21
CA PRO A 52 2.64 13.52 15.16
C PRO A 52 2.72 12.28 14.26
N CYS A 53 2.35 12.43 12.99
CA CYS A 53 2.75 11.46 11.99
C CYS A 53 4.26 11.60 11.75
N HIS A 54 4.94 10.48 11.52
CA HIS A 54 6.32 10.48 11.05
C HIS A 54 6.35 10.13 9.57
N PHE A 55 7.31 10.74 8.87
CA PHE A 55 7.52 10.50 7.45
C PHE A 55 8.73 9.58 7.29
N ASP A 56 8.52 8.44 6.64
CA ASP A 56 9.59 7.52 6.28
C ASP A 56 9.78 7.39 4.77
N GLU A 57 10.96 6.91 4.41
CA GLU A 57 11.39 6.64 3.05
C GLU A 57 11.69 5.14 2.92
N VAL A 58 11.05 4.49 1.96
CA VAL A 58 11.26 3.09 1.63
C VAL A 58 11.71 2.99 0.18
N VAL A 59 12.85 2.35 -0.06
CA VAL A 59 13.34 2.09 -1.41
C VAL A 59 12.68 0.80 -1.93
N VAL A 60 11.97 0.89 -3.05
CA VAL A 60 11.26 -0.23 -3.67
C VAL A 60 11.70 -0.44 -5.11
N LYS A 61 11.60 -1.65 -5.63
CA LYS A 61 11.80 -1.93 -7.06
C LYS A 61 10.46 -2.18 -7.74
N ILE A 62 10.12 -1.38 -8.73
CA ILE A 62 8.91 -1.52 -9.54
C ILE A 62 9.36 -1.73 -10.98
N SER A 63 8.93 -2.85 -11.59
CA SER A 63 9.31 -3.24 -12.95
C SER A 63 10.83 -3.26 -13.22
N GLY A 64 11.64 -3.58 -12.21
CA GLY A 64 13.10 -3.61 -12.30
C GLY A 64 13.81 -2.28 -12.00
N GLU A 65 13.07 -1.19 -11.92
CA GLU A 65 13.60 0.15 -11.64
C GLU A 65 13.45 0.54 -10.16
N THR A 66 14.45 1.22 -9.60
CA THR A 66 14.43 1.71 -8.23
C THR A 66 13.51 2.93 -8.11
N HIS A 67 12.59 2.88 -7.16
CA HIS A 67 11.65 3.95 -6.82
C HIS A 67 11.73 4.24 -5.31
N TYR A 68 11.23 5.41 -4.93
CA TYR A 68 11.21 5.90 -3.55
C TYR A 68 9.76 6.03 -3.11
N LEU A 69 9.35 5.19 -2.15
CA LEU A 69 8.05 5.22 -1.51
C LEU A 69 8.14 6.06 -0.23
N TRP A 70 7.38 7.14 -0.19
CA TRP A 70 7.24 8.03 0.95
C TRP A 70 5.94 7.69 1.67
N ARG A 71 5.99 7.54 2.99
CA ARG A 71 4.79 7.20 3.76
C ARG A 71 4.64 8.14 4.95
N ALA A 72 3.43 8.65 5.14
CA ALA A 72 3.01 9.25 6.39
C ALA A 72 2.47 8.13 7.28
N VAL A 73 3.08 7.92 8.44
CA VAL A 73 2.75 6.83 9.35
C VAL A 73 2.44 7.40 10.72
N ASP A 74 1.39 6.91 11.37
CA ASP A 74 1.07 7.32 12.73
C ASP A 74 1.93 6.59 13.78
N HIS A 75 1.63 6.86 15.04
CA HIS A 75 2.28 6.24 16.20
C HIS A 75 1.92 4.75 16.42
N GLU A 76 0.81 4.26 15.84
CA GLU A 76 0.40 2.85 15.89
C GLU A 76 1.03 2.04 14.75
N GLY A 77 1.66 2.72 13.78
CA GLY A 77 2.27 2.12 12.61
C GLY A 77 1.32 2.00 11.42
N GLU A 78 0.13 2.60 11.48
CA GLU A 78 -0.80 2.65 10.34
C GLU A 78 -0.28 3.65 9.31
N VAL A 79 -0.22 3.23 8.04
CA VAL A 79 0.13 4.11 6.91
C VAL A 79 -1.09 4.93 6.55
N LEU A 80 -0.99 6.24 6.78
CA LEU A 80 -2.05 7.21 6.58
C LEU A 80 -2.14 7.64 5.11
N GLU A 81 -0.98 7.88 4.51
CA GLU A 81 -0.86 8.27 3.12
C GLU A 81 0.49 7.81 2.56
N SER A 82 0.52 7.56 1.25
CA SER A 82 1.74 7.12 0.58
C SER A 82 1.88 7.75 -0.80
N TYR A 83 3.11 8.12 -1.16
CA TYR A 83 3.44 8.72 -2.44
C TYR A 83 4.71 8.09 -3.00
N VAL A 84 4.74 7.76 -4.30
CA VAL A 84 5.90 7.12 -4.93
C VAL A 84 6.54 8.06 -5.95
N THR A 85 7.87 8.11 -5.96
CA THR A 85 8.65 8.92 -6.90
C THR A 85 9.76 8.10 -7.54
N ASN A 86 10.06 8.37 -8.81
CA ASN A 86 11.15 7.70 -9.53
C ASN A 86 12.54 8.21 -9.07
N CYS A 87 12.58 9.45 -8.55
CA CYS A 87 13.78 10.09 -8.01
C CYS A 87 13.63 10.33 -6.51
N ARG A 88 14.75 10.42 -5.79
CA ARG A 88 14.77 10.73 -4.35
C ARG A 88 14.50 12.21 -4.11
N ASP A 89 13.24 12.63 -4.14
CA ASP A 89 12.83 14.01 -3.88
C ASP A 89 11.87 14.10 -2.68
N ARG A 90 12.47 14.31 -1.51
CA ARG A 90 11.71 14.48 -0.26
C ARG A 90 10.82 15.72 -0.29
N LYS A 91 11.24 16.79 -0.95
CA LYS A 91 10.50 18.06 -0.95
C LYS A 91 9.24 17.95 -1.82
N ALA A 92 9.35 17.31 -2.98
CA ALA A 92 8.19 17.00 -3.80
C ALA A 92 7.22 16.07 -3.06
N ALA A 93 7.73 15.03 -2.41
CA ALA A 93 6.90 14.09 -1.65
C ALA A 93 6.13 14.77 -0.51
N LEU A 94 6.79 15.63 0.28
CA LEU A 94 6.17 16.39 1.37
C LEU A 94 5.13 17.43 0.91
N LYS A 95 5.08 17.74 -0.39
CA LYS A 95 4.04 18.61 -0.96
C LYS A 95 2.83 17.80 -1.47
N SER A 96 3.05 16.53 -1.78
CA SER A 96 2.06 15.61 -2.35
C SER A 96 1.32 14.81 -1.29
N LEU A 97 1.95 14.57 -0.15
CA LEU A 97 1.38 14.11 1.12
C LEU A 97 0.90 15.32 1.93
#